data_AF-A0A7C5WCW6-F1
#
_entry.id   AF-A0A7C5WCW6-F1
#
_cell.length_a   1.000
_cell.length_b   1.000
_cell.length_c   1.000
_cell.angle_alpha   90.00
_cell.angle_beta   90.00
_cell.angle_gamma   90.00
#
_symmetry.space_group_name_H-M   'P 1'
#
loop_
_entity.id
_entity.type
_entity.pdbx_description
1 polymer ?
#
loop_
_entity_poly.entity_id
_entity_poly.type
_entity_poly.pdbx_seq_one_letter_code
_entity_poly.pdbx_strand_id
1 'polypeptide(L)' 'MRKRVLFLVISAVVIFSGSVLIGPEVINPFSLGGTDRTIIISIRVPRVVTSMLMGAALGASGAVLQGFLRNPLADPY' A
#
# COMPACT_ATOMS: atom_id res chain seq x y z
N MET A 1 -15.15 17.25 0.50
CA MET A 1 -14.99 15.78 0.49
C MET A 1 -14.17 15.30 -0.73
N ARG A 2 -14.55 15.64 -1.96
CA ARG A 2 -13.88 15.21 -3.21
C ARG A 2 -12.36 15.49 -3.27
N LYS A 3 -11.91 16.67 -2.82
CA LYS A 3 -10.48 17.03 -2.77
C LYS A 3 -9.64 16.19 -1.79
N ARG A 4 -10.22 15.77 -0.66
CA ARG A 4 -9.53 14.94 0.35
C ARG A 4 -9.34 13.50 -0.15
N VAL A 5 -10.36 12.95 -0.80
CA VAL A 5 -10.27 11.62 -1.42
C VAL A 5 -9.22 11.63 -2.52
N LEU A 6 -9.21 12.67 -3.37
CA LEU A 6 -8.20 12.79 -4.42
C LEU A 6 -6.77 12.81 -3.85
N PHE A 7 -6.54 13.55 -2.77
CA PHE A 7 -5.25 13.59 -2.10
C PHE A 7 -4.79 12.21 -1.60
N LEU A 8 -5.68 11.45 -0.95
CA LEU A 8 -5.38 10.10 -0.46
C LEU A 8 -5.07 9.11 -1.59
N VAL A 9 -5.79 9.21 -2.70
CA VAL A 9 -5.54 8.38 -3.88
C VAL A 9 -4.18 8.71 -4.49
N ILE A 10 -3.85 10.00 -4.63
CA ILE A 10 -2.54 10.43 -5.16
C ILE A 10 -1.42 9.94 -4.25
N SER A 11 -1.53 10.11 -2.93
CA SER A 11 -0.50 9.64 -2.01
C SER A 11 -0.32 8.12 -2.08
N ALA A 12 -1.42 7.37 -2.17
CA ALA A 12 -1.37 5.91 -2.31
C ALA A 12 -0.64 5.49 -3.60
N VAL A 13 -0.91 6.15 -4.73
CA VAL A 13 -0.24 5.87 -6.02
C VAL A 13 1.25 6.22 -5.97
N VAL A 14 1.61 7.34 -5.32
CA VAL A 14 3.01 7.74 -5.15
C VAL A 14 3.76 6.74 -4.28
N ILE A 15 3.17 6.30 -3.17
CA ILE A 15 3.76 5.30 -2.26
C ILE A 15 3.90 3.94 -2.94
N PHE A 16 2.88 3.53 -3.71
CA PHE A 16 2.92 2.29 -4.49
C PHE A 16 4.08 2.31 -5.49
N SER A 17 4.16 3.36 -6.31
CA SER A 17 5.19 3.50 -7.34
C SER A 17 6.59 3.60 -6.71
N GLY A 18 6.72 4.36 -5.63
CA GLY A 18 7.95 4.46 -4.85
C GLY A 18 8.38 3.10 -4.27
N SER A 19 7.47 2.34 -3.66
CA SER A 19 7.77 1.04 -3.06
C SER A 19 8.17 -0.03 -4.07
N VAL A 20 7.64 0.03 -5.30
CA VAL A 20 8.01 -0.91 -6.37
C VAL A 20 9.42 -0.60 -6.90
N LEU A 21 9.77 0.68 -7.06
CA LEU A 21 11.04 1.10 -7.65
C LEU A 21 12.19 1.13 -6.63
N ILE A 22 11.91 1.59 -5.42
CA ILE A 22 12.87 1.72 -4.31
C ILE A 22 12.80 0.45 -3.47
N GLY A 23 13.72 -0.47 -3.72
CA GLY A 23 13.93 -1.66 -2.91
C GLY A 23 15.35 -1.70 -2.35
N PRO A 24 15.89 -2.89 -2.01
CA PRO A 24 17.29 -3.04 -1.62
C PRO A 24 18.27 -2.50 -2.66
N GLU A 25 17.86 -2.58 -3.94
CA GLU A 25 18.52 -1.95 -5.07
C GLU A 25 17.51 -1.08 -5.80
N VAL A 26 17.91 0.13 -6.17
CA VAL A 26 17.07 1.06 -6.92
C VAL A 26 17.05 0.61 -8.37
N ILE A 27 15.88 0.19 -8.85
CA ILE A 27 15.73 -0.26 -10.22
C ILE A 27 15.26 0.93 -11.07
N ASN A 28 16.06 1.30 -12.07
CA ASN A 28 15.67 2.33 -13.02
C ASN A 28 14.63 1.78 -14.01
N PRO A 29 13.41 2.34 -14.06
CA PRO A 29 12.36 1.85 -14.96
C PRO A 29 12.69 2.05 -16.44
N PHE A 30 13.65 2.91 -16.77
CA PHE A 30 14.11 3.19 -18.12
C PHE A 30 15.27 2.30 -18.59
N SER A 31 15.89 1.54 -17.69
CA SER A 31 17.01 0.63 -17.99
C SER A 31 16.77 -0.71 -17.29
N LEU A 32 15.77 -1.45 -17.77
CA LEU A 32 15.36 -2.72 -17.18
C LEU A 32 16.16 -3.89 -17.77
N GLY A 33 16.94 -4.57 -16.92
CA GLY A 33 17.46 -5.90 -17.25
C GLY A 33 16.37 -6.98 -17.19
N GLY A 34 16.62 -8.15 -17.77
CA GLY A 34 15.68 -9.29 -17.72
C GLY A 34 15.37 -9.77 -16.30
N THR A 35 16.39 -9.76 -15.43
CA THR A 35 16.25 -10.10 -14.01
C THR A 35 15.42 -9.08 -13.25
N ASP A 36 15.65 -7.77 -13.49
CA ASP A 36 14.93 -6.67 -12.82
C ASP A 36 13.43 -6.74 -13.07
N ARG A 37 13.05 -6.99 -14.33
CA ARG A 37 11.65 -7.16 -14.71
C ARG A 37 10.99 -8.31 -13.96
N THR A 38 11.70 -9.44 -13.84
CA THR A 38 11.20 -10.62 -13.13
C THR A 38 11.02 -10.33 -11.64
N ILE A 39 11.97 -9.63 -11.01
CA ILE A 39 11.89 -9.20 -9.61
C ILE A 39 10.70 -8.25 -9.39
N ILE A 40 10.52 -7.26 -10.26
CA ILE A 40 9.42 -6.31 -10.13
C ILE A 40 8.08 -7.06 -10.19
N ILE A 41 7.86 -7.86 -11.22
CA ILE A 41 6.56 -8.50 -11.48
C ILE A 41 6.28 -9.63 -10.49
N SER A 42 7.28 -10.46 -10.18
CA SER A 42 7.05 -11.71 -9.42
C SER A 42 7.24 -11.52 -7.92
N ILE A 43 7.93 -10.46 -7.48
CA ILE A 43 8.28 -10.27 -6.06
C ILE A 43 7.74 -8.93 -5.53
N ARG A 44 8.12 -7.80 -6.15
CA ARG A 44 7.83 -6.48 -5.58
C ARG A 44 6.36 -6.10 -5.70
N VAL A 45 5.79 -6.18 -6.89
CA VAL A 45 4.38 -5.88 -7.14
C VAL A 45 3.44 -6.69 -6.24
N PRO A 46 3.52 -8.03 -6.19
CA PRO A 46 2.62 -8.81 -5.32
C PRO A 46 2.79 -8.44 -3.85
N ARG A 47 4.02 -8.19 -3.36
CA ARG A 47 4.27 -7.76 -1.98
C ARG A 47 3.62 -6.41 -1.64
N VAL A 48 3.74 -5.42 -2.51
CA VAL A 48 3.17 -4.09 -2.27
C VAL A 48 1.64 -4.14 -2.32
N VAL A 49 1.08 -4.94 -3.24
CA VAL A 49 -0.37 -5.14 -3.30
C VAL A 49 -0.90 -5.80 -2.02
N THR A 50 -0.27 -6.88 -1.55
CA THR A 50 -0.73 -7.55 -0.33
C THR A 50 -0.57 -6.68 0.92
N SER A 51 0.48 -5.88 1.03
CA SER A 51 0.64 -4.97 2.17
C SER A 51 -0.43 -3.87 2.20
N MET A 52 -0.80 -3.31 1.04
CA MET A 52 -1.89 -2.33 0.96
C MET A 52 -3.24 -2.96 1.32
N LEU A 53 -3.53 -4.16 0.82
CA LEU A 53 -4.76 -4.89 1.16
C LEU A 53 -4.83 -5.20 2.66
N MET A 54 -3.73 -5.65 3.26
CA MET A 54 -3.67 -5.96 4.68
C MET A 54 -3.89 -4.70 5.54
N GLY A 55 -3.24 -3.59 5.19
CA GLY A 55 -3.45 -2.31 5.88
C GLY A 55 -4.89 -1.81 5.77
N ALA A 56 -5.52 -1.95 4.60
CA ALA A 56 -6.93 -1.60 4.41
C ALA A 56 -7.87 -2.48 5.24
N ALA A 57 -7.61 -3.79 5.29
CA ALA A 57 -8.39 -4.73 6.09
C ALA A 57 -8.28 -4.45 7.59
N LEU A 58 -7.08 -4.17 8.09
CA LEU A 58 -6.84 -3.78 9.49
C LEU A 58 -7.54 -2.47 9.84
N GLY A 59 -7.41 -1.44 8.99
CA GLY A 59 -8.10 -0.17 9.19
C GLY A 59 -9.62 -0.29 9.18
N ALA A 60 -10.17 -1.12 8.29
CA ALA A 60 -11.60 -1.41 8.24
C ALA A 60 -12.07 -2.16 9.50
N SER A 61 -11.31 -3.16 9.95
CA SER A 61 -11.60 -3.88 11.19
C SER A 61 -11.62 -2.94 12.40
N GLY A 62 -10.66 -2.01 12.47
CA GLY A 62 -10.62 -0.97 13.50
C GLY A 62 -11.85 -0.08 13.48
N ALA A 63 -12.23 0.44 12.31
CA ALA A 63 -13.43 1.27 12.17
C ALA A 63 -14.71 0.53 12.58
N VAL A 64 -14.85 -0.75 12.23
CA VAL A 64 -15.99 -1.59 12.61
C VAL A 64 -16.03 -1.80 14.12
N LEU A 65 -14.90 -2.15 14.75
CA LEU A 65 -14.84 -2.37 16.19
C LEU A 65 -15.12 -1.10 17.00
N GLN A 66 -14.54 0.03 16.58
CA GLN A 66 -14.80 1.35 17.19
C GLN A 66 -16.29 1.71 17.11
N GLY A 67 -16.95 1.42 15.99
CA GLY A 67 -18.39 1.63 15.81
C GLY A 67 -19.24 0.70 16.69
N PHE A 68 -18.86 -0.58 16.78
CA PHE A 68 -19.58 -1.58 17.56
C PHE A 68 -19.51 -1.31 19.07
N LEU A 69 -18.30 -1.07 19.58
CA LEU A 69 -18.06 -0.78 21.00
C LEU A 69 -18.40 0.66 21.39
N ARG A 70 -18.65 1.54 20.41
CA ARG A 70 -18.81 3.00 20.60
C ARG A 70 -17.66 3.60 21.42
N ASN A 71 -16.48 3.03 21.28
CA ASN A 71 -15.27 3.45 21.97
C ASN A 71 -14.22 3.78 20.91
N PRO A 72 -13.86 5.07 20.72
CA PRO A 72 -12.87 5.47 19.72
C PRO A 72 -11.46 4.95 20.03
N LEU A 73 -11.21 4.41 21.22
CA LEU A 73 -9.94 3.79 21.62
C LEU A 73 -9.93 2.27 21.44
N ALA A 74 -11.02 1.67 20.96
CA ALA A 74 -11.04 0.24 20.67
C ALA A 74 -10.13 -0.06 19.48
N ASP A 75 -9.15 -0.93 19.68
CA ASP A 75 -8.29 -1.49 18.64
C ASP A 75 -8.61 -2.98 18.51
N PRO A 76 -8.72 -3.53 17.28
CA PRO A 76 -8.86 -4.94 17.07
C PRO A 76 -7.81 -5.80 17.79
N TYR A 77 -6.54 -5.36 17.98
CA TYR A 77 -5.55 -5.99 18.89
C TYR A 77 -4.38 -5.04 19.23
#